data_AF-A0A376NY51-F1
#
_entry.id   AF-A0A376NY51-F1
#
_cell.length_a   1.000
_cell.length_b   1.000
_cell.length_c   1.000
_cell.angle_alpha   90.00
_cell.angle_beta   90.00
_cell.angle_gamma   90.00
#
_symmetry.space_group_name_H-M   'P 1'
#
loop_
_entity.id
_entity.type
_entity.pdbx_description
1 polymer ?
#
loop_
_entity_poly.entity_id
_entity_poly.type
_entity_poly.pdbx_seq_one_letter_code
_entity_poly.pdbx_strand_id
1 'polypeptide(L)'
;MTRDCVNAKGEGMVLTGPKEAERLYRSGLASLHARVKVRITEYEKDANGELVAKTSLKDTTVGRAILWMIVPKGLPYSIVNQALGKKQSPKC
;
A
#
# COMPACT_ATOMS: atom_id res chain seq x y z
N MET A 1 -7.16 9.13 14.09
CA MET A 1 -7.10 7.81 13.41
C MET A 1 -7.31 7.89 11.89
N THR A 2 -8.20 8.73 11.38
CA THR A 2 -8.33 9.05 9.93
C THR A 2 -8.16 10.55 9.68
N ARG A 3 -7.05 11.11 10.18
CA ARG A 3 -6.62 12.45 9.79
C ARG A 3 -5.17 12.31 9.38
N ASP A 4 -4.89 12.68 8.14
CA ASP A 4 -3.54 12.89 7.66
C ASP A 4 -2.90 13.91 8.59
N CYS A 5 -1.98 13.46 9.44
CA CYS A 5 -1.15 14.38 10.20
C CYS A 5 -0.09 14.89 9.22
N VAL A 6 -0.23 16.15 8.82
CA VAL A 6 0.83 16.93 8.19
C VAL A 6 2.03 16.89 9.13
N ASN A 7 3.21 16.46 8.67
CA ASN A 7 4.45 16.18 9.43
C ASN A 7 4.49 14.86 10.21
N ALA A 8 3.95 13.77 9.66
CA ALA A 8 4.26 12.44 10.19
C ALA A 8 5.75 12.10 9.94
N LYS A 9 6.42 11.47 10.92
CA LYS A 9 7.80 10.97 10.72
C LYS A 9 7.85 10.08 9.48
N GLY A 10 8.75 10.38 8.54
CA GLY A 10 8.92 9.64 7.29
C GLY A 10 7.99 10.07 6.15
N GLU A 11 7.27 11.19 6.26
CA GLU A 11 6.46 11.74 5.17
C GLU A 11 7.31 12.13 3.95
N GLY A 12 6.83 11.80 2.74
CA GLY A 12 7.52 12.08 1.47
C GLY A 12 8.64 11.11 1.11
N MET A 13 8.90 10.08 1.92
CA MET A 13 9.90 9.07 1.61
C MET A 13 9.50 8.22 0.39
N VAL A 14 10.49 7.89 -0.44
CA VAL A 14 10.34 6.96 -1.56
C VAL A 14 10.94 5.62 -1.13
N LEU A 15 10.13 4.57 -1.17
CA LEU A 15 10.48 3.22 -0.75
C LEU A 15 10.56 2.30 -1.95
N THR A 16 11.56 1.43 -1.93
CA THR A 16 11.83 0.41 -2.95
C THR A 16 10.77 -0.69 -2.95
N GLY A 17 10.05 -0.86 -1.84
CA GLY A 17 8.96 -1.82 -1.76
C GLY A 17 8.35 -1.95 -0.36
N PRO A 18 7.37 -2.86 -0.20
CA PRO A 18 6.62 -3.02 1.05
C PRO A 18 7.47 -3.58 2.21
N LYS A 19 8.51 -4.38 1.92
CA LYS A 19 9.47 -4.87 2.93
C LYS A 19 10.25 -3.74 3.59
N GLU A 20 10.58 -2.70 2.83
CA GLU A 20 11.28 -1.53 3.34
C GLU A 20 10.35 -0.68 4.23
N ALA A 21 9.08 -0.56 3.84
CA ALA A 21 8.06 0.09 4.66
C ALA A 21 7.91 -0.58 6.04
N GLU A 22 7.91 -1.92 6.08
CA GLU A 22 7.89 -2.67 7.33
C GLU A 22 9.13 -2.39 8.20
N ARG A 23 10.32 -2.39 7.59
CA ARG A 23 11.57 -2.11 8.31
C ARG A 23 11.57 -0.71 8.91
N LEU A 24 11.15 0.29 8.15
CA LEU A 24 11.04 1.68 8.61
C LEU A 24 10.06 1.81 9.78
N TYR A 25 8.92 1.13 9.70
CA TYR A 25 7.95 1.11 10.79
C TYR A 25 8.52 0.45 12.05
N ARG A 26 9.13 -0.74 11.93
CA ARG A 26 9.72 -1.46 13.06
C ARG A 26 10.89 -0.71 13.72
N SER A 27 11.66 0.03 12.94
CA SER A 27 12.76 0.89 13.43
C SER A 27 12.29 2.20 14.07
N GLY A 28 11.00 2.54 14.00
CA GLY A 28 10.45 3.79 14.53
C GLY A 28 10.79 5.04 13.70
N LEU A 29 11.35 4.86 12.49
CA LEU A 29 11.72 5.94 11.59
C LEU A 29 10.51 6.52 10.84
N ALA A 30 9.47 5.71 10.62
CA ALA A 30 8.27 6.15 9.92
C ALA A 30 6.99 5.80 10.71
N SER A 31 6.03 6.72 10.70
CA SER A 31 4.71 6.48 11.27
C SER A 31 3.84 5.65 10.33
N LEU A 32 2.94 4.84 10.88
CA LEU A 32 2.01 4.01 10.10
C LEU A 32 1.11 4.83 9.15
N HIS A 33 0.84 6.09 9.53
CA HIS A 33 0.04 7.05 8.76
C HIS A 33 0.86 7.99 7.87
N ALA A 34 2.19 7.87 7.85
CA ALA A 34 3.03 8.71 7.00
C ALA A 34 2.75 8.43 5.52
N ARG A 35 2.56 9.49 4.74
CA ARG A 35 2.39 9.42 3.29
C ARG A 35 3.75 9.18 2.64
N VAL A 36 3.86 8.09 1.88
CA VAL A 36 5.09 7.63 1.26
C VAL A 36 4.80 7.16 -0.16
N LYS A 37 5.82 7.22 -1.02
CA LYS A 37 5.76 6.65 -2.36
C LYS A 37 6.40 5.29 -2.32
N VAL A 38 5.64 4.23 -2.60
CA VAL A 38 6.17 2.86 -2.57
C VAL A 38 6.08 2.27 -3.96
N ARG A 39 7.15 1.59 -4.39
CA ARG A 39 7.12 0.76 -5.58
C ARG A 39 6.31 -0.52 -5.27
N ILE A 40 5.16 -0.65 -5.92
CA ILE A 40 4.28 -1.80 -5.79
C ILE A 40 4.30 -2.59 -7.09
N THR A 41 4.40 -3.92 -6.95
CA THR A 41 4.23 -4.86 -8.06
C THR A 41 2.86 -5.52 -7.93
N GLU A 42 1.97 -5.17 -8.84
CA GLU A 42 0.64 -5.74 -8.99
C GLU A 42 0.70 -6.88 -10.01
N TYR A 43 -0.16 -7.88 -9.87
CA TYR A 43 -0.33 -8.93 -10.87
C TYR A 43 -1.75 -8.85 -11.38
N GLU A 44 -1.92 -8.42 -12.63
CA GLU A 44 -3.23 -8.35 -13.28
C GLU A 44 -3.42 -9.61 -14.13
N LYS A 45 -4.62 -10.19 -14.10
CA LYS A 45 -4.97 -11.29 -14.99
C LYS A 45 -5.33 -10.71 -16.35
N ASP A 46 -4.61 -11.12 -17.38
CA ASP A 46 -4.92 -10.75 -18.75
C ASP A 46 -6.07 -11.59 -19.32
N ALA A 47 -6.60 -11.22 -20.49
CA ALA A 47 -7.71 -11.93 -21.15
C ALA A 47 -7.43 -13.42 -21.43
N ASN A 48 -6.15 -13.78 -21.52
CA ASN A 48 -5.66 -15.14 -21.73
C ASN A 48 -5.48 -15.95 -20.43
N GLY A 49 -5.78 -15.36 -19.27
CA GLY A 49 -5.61 -15.99 -17.95
C GLY A 49 -4.19 -15.93 -17.39
N GLU A 50 -3.25 -15.29 -18.08
CA GLU A 50 -1.87 -15.09 -17.62
C GLU A 50 -1.77 -13.93 -16.61
N LEU A 51 -0.87 -14.07 -15.63
CA LEU A 51 -0.61 -13.04 -14.64
C LEU A 51 0.50 -12.10 -15.13
N VAL A 52 0.13 -10.89 -15.53
CA VAL A 52 1.08 -9.86 -15.95
C VAL A 52 1.55 -9.05 -14.74
N ALA A 53 2.86 -9.06 -14.49
CA ALA A 53 3.45 -8.27 -13.41
C ALA A 53 3.61 -6.80 -13.85
N LYS A 54 2.94 -5.90 -13.13
CA LYS A 54 3.00 -4.45 -13.35
C LYS A 54 3.60 -3.76 -12.15
N THR A 55 4.80 -3.22 -12.34
CA THR A 55 5.49 -2.45 -11.30
C THR A 55 5.22 -0.96 -11.52
N SER A 56 4.75 -0.28 -10.48
CA SER A 56 4.49 1.16 -10.53
C SER A 56 4.76 1.82 -9.18
N LEU A 57 5.08 3.11 -9.23
CA LEU A 57 5.22 3.92 -8.03
C LEU A 57 3.83 4.41 -7.61
N LYS A 58 3.38 4.07 -6.40
CA LYS A 58 2.07 4.44 -5.88
C LYS A 58 2.23 5.31 -4.64
N ASP A 59 1.47 6.41 -4.60
CA ASP A 59 1.29 7.22 -3.40
C ASP A 59 0.39 6.47 -2.41
N THR A 60 0.91 6.15 -1.24
CA THR A 60 0.23 5.35 -0.21
C THR A 60 0.70 5.75 1.18
N THR A 61 0.31 4.99 2.20
CA THR A 61 0.85 5.12 3.56
C THR A 61 1.69 3.91 3.94
N VAL A 62 2.58 4.08 4.91
CA VAL A 62 3.42 2.99 5.44
C VAL A 62 2.57 1.79 5.86
N GLY A 63 1.46 2.02 6.58
CA GLY A 63 0.56 0.94 7.00
C GLY A 63 -0.09 0.17 5.85
N ARG A 64 -0.54 0.87 4.80
CA ARG A 64 -1.14 0.25 3.62
C ARG A 64 -0.11 -0.52 2.79
N ALA A 65 1.12 -0.02 2.72
CA ALA A 65 2.22 -0.72 2.08
C ALA A 65 2.59 -2.02 2.82
N ILE A 66 2.58 -2.01 4.16
CA ILE A 66 2.82 -3.22 4.96
C ILE A 66 1.70 -4.25 4.74
N LEU A 67 0.44 -3.80 4.73
CA LEU A 67 -0.72 -4.68 4.52
C LEU A 67 -0.66 -5.42 3.18
N TRP A 68 -0.09 -4.80 2.15
CA TRP A 68 0.07 -5.41 0.82
C TRP A 68 0.85 -6.73 0.83
N MET A 69 1.75 -6.94 1.80
CA MET A 69 2.53 -8.18 1.88
C MET A 69 1.67 -9.41 2.20
N ILE A 70 0.49 -9.21 2.79
CA ILE A 70 -0.44 -10.28 3.19
C ILE A 70 -1.48 -10.53 2.09
N VAL A 71 -1.67 -9.57 1.19
CA VAL A 71 -2.69 -9.64 0.13
C VAL A 71 -2.25 -10.62 -0.97
N PRO A 72 -3.14 -11.54 -1.40
CA PRO A 72 -2.80 -12.49 -2.44
C PRO A 72 -2.59 -11.81 -3.80
N LYS A 73 -1.73 -12.42 -4.63
CA LYS A 73 -1.49 -11.98 -6.00
C LYS A 73 -2.78 -12.10 -6.83
N GLY A 74 -3.03 -11.13 -7.72
CA GLY A 74 -4.23 -11.09 -8.55
C GLY A 74 -5.27 -10.05 -8.13
N LEU A 75 -5.08 -9.38 -7.00
CA LEU A 75 -5.90 -8.25 -6.58
C LEU A 75 -5.20 -6.92 -6.92
N PRO A 76 -5.94 -5.87 -7.30
CA PRO A 76 -5.37 -4.54 -7.51
C PRO A 76 -5.09 -3.84 -6.18
N TYR A 77 -3.97 -3.11 -6.13
CA TYR A 77 -3.53 -2.29 -5.00
C TYR A 77 -4.53 -1.19 -4.63
N SER A 78 -5.35 -0.76 -5.59
CA SER A 78 -6.41 0.24 -5.39
C SER A 78 -7.35 -0.12 -4.23
N ILE A 79 -7.62 -1.40 -4.01
CA ILE A 79 -8.50 -1.87 -2.91
C ILE A 79 -7.86 -1.56 -1.55
N VAL A 80 -6.55 -1.78 -1.43
CA VAL A 80 -5.79 -1.52 -0.21
C VAL A 80 -5.49 -0.04 -0.03
N ASN A 81 -5.39 0.70 -1.13
CA ASN A 81 -5.13 2.14 -1.11
C ASN A 81 -6.37 3.01 -0.82
N GLN A 82 -7.41 2.42 -0.24
CA GLN A 82 -8.56 3.15 0.28
C GLN A 82 -8.57 3.08 1.80
N ALA A 83 -9.20 4.05 2.45
CA ALA A 83 -9.45 3.93 3.88
C ALA A 83 -10.45 2.79 4.07
N LEU A 84 -9.98 1.66 4.61
CA LEU A 84 -10.83 0.53 5.02
C LEU A 84 -11.71 0.96 6.20
N GLY A 85 -12.70 1.80 5.91
CA GLY A 85 -13.79 2.12 6.83
C GLY A 85 -14.77 0.95 6.89
N LYS A 86 -15.50 0.83 8.00
CA LYS A 86 -16.44 -0.26 8.33
C LYS A 86 -17.67 -0.41 7.39
N LYS A 87 -17.62 0.14 6.17
CA LYS A 87 -18.67 0.04 5.14
C LYS A 87 -18.04 -0.24 3.76
N GLN A 88 -17.60 -1.47 3.53
CA GLN A 88 -17.45 -2.02 2.19
C GLN A 88 -18.10 -3.41 2.15
N SER A 89 -19.38 -3.48 2.55
CA SER A 89 -20.23 -4.59 2.10
C SER A 89 -20.55 -4.35 0.62
N PRO A 90 -20.43 -5.35 -0.27
CA PRO A 90 -20.82 -5.18 -1.66
C PRO A 90 -22.31 -4.83 -1.68
N LYS A 91 -22.68 -3.74 -2.36
CA LYS A 91 -24.10 -3.43 -2.60
C LYS A 91 -24.65 -4.51 -3.54
N CYS A 92 -25.62 -5.28 -3.05
CA CYS A 92 -26.65 -5.89 -3.88
C CYS A 92 -27.52 -4.81 -4.52
#